data_AF-A0A2T5CC84-F1
#
_entry.id   AF-A0A2T5CC84-F1
#
_cell.length_a   1.000
_cell.length_b   1.000
_cell.length_c   1.000
_cell.angle_alpha   90.00
_cell.angle_beta   90.00
_cell.angle_gamma   90.00
#
_symmetry.space_group_name_H-M   'P 1'
#
loop_
_entity.id
_entity.type
_entity.pdbx_description
1 polymer ?
#
loop_
_entity_poly.entity_id
_entity_poly.type
_entity_poly.pdbx_seq_one_letter_code
_entity_poly.pdbx_strand_id
1 'polypeptide(L)'
;MDRLTLERRQVWLYLSTIIAGLLVGSAWPGVGRLFEALLWPTLIVLLYATFIQVPLLHLRDAFTDHRFLAATLTGNFLILPVLVCILVQALPPDPALRLGVLLVLFVPCTDWFITFSQLGGGNAARAIAVTPLNLLSQLLFMPVFLWLTLGTELSAVLGFSEVWPALLVVLVPLLAAAGSERWIAARGRWRST
;
A
#
# COMPACT_ATOMS: atom_id res chain seq x y z
N MET A 1 8.18 -13.05 23.67
CA MET A 1 8.56 -13.49 22.31
C MET A 1 9.41 -12.39 21.73
N ASP A 2 10.62 -12.70 21.28
CA ASP A 2 11.58 -11.69 20.81
C ASP A 2 11.31 -11.31 19.35
N ARG A 3 11.60 -10.05 18.95
CA ARG A 3 11.24 -9.51 17.61
C ARG A 3 11.78 -10.38 16.46
N LEU A 4 13.01 -10.85 16.60
CA LEU A 4 13.69 -11.72 15.62
C LEU A 4 13.01 -13.09 15.48
N THR A 5 12.36 -13.58 16.54
CA THR A 5 11.63 -14.86 16.51
C THR A 5 10.33 -14.74 15.73
N LEU A 6 9.67 -13.58 15.83
CA LEU A 6 8.47 -13.23 15.06
C LEU A 6 8.79 -13.10 13.57
N GLU A 7 9.83 -12.33 13.21
CA GLU A 7 10.24 -12.11 11.82
C GLU A 7 10.58 -13.45 11.12
N ARG A 8 11.29 -14.36 11.81
CA ARG A 8 11.64 -15.68 11.25
C ARG A 8 10.42 -16.61 11.03
N ARG A 9 9.36 -16.46 11.84
CA ARG A 9 8.13 -17.27 11.74
C ARG A 9 6.98 -16.53 11.05
N GLN A 10 7.22 -15.34 10.54
CA GLN A 10 6.20 -14.45 10.00
C GLN A 10 5.36 -15.12 8.90
N VAL A 11 6.00 -15.87 7.99
CA VAL A 11 5.30 -16.62 6.93
C VAL A 11 4.32 -17.65 7.53
N TRP A 12 4.77 -18.44 8.51
CA TRP A 12 3.94 -19.45 9.16
C TRP A 12 2.82 -18.84 9.97
N LEU A 13 3.08 -17.72 10.64
CA LEU A 13 2.06 -16.97 11.37
C LEU A 13 0.99 -16.49 10.40
N TYR A 14 1.34 -15.77 9.33
CA TYR A 14 0.36 -15.32 8.33
C TYR A 14 -0.45 -16.47 7.73
N LEU A 15 0.23 -17.55 7.33
CA LEU A 15 -0.45 -18.71 6.75
C LEU A 15 -1.44 -19.34 7.75
N SER A 16 -1.02 -19.51 9.01
CA SER A 16 -1.88 -20.08 10.05
C SER A 16 -3.10 -19.20 10.33
N THR A 17 -2.93 -17.87 10.36
CA THR A 17 -4.02 -16.92 10.58
C THR A 17 -5.00 -16.89 9.40
N ILE A 18 -4.50 -16.98 8.16
CA ILE A 18 -5.34 -17.06 6.96
C ILE A 18 -6.19 -18.33 6.98
N ILE A 19 -5.57 -19.48 7.26
CA ILE A 19 -6.28 -20.76 7.35
C ILE A 19 -7.32 -20.72 8.47
N ALA A 20 -6.95 -20.22 9.65
CA ALA A 20 -7.88 -20.06 10.76
C ALA A 20 -9.06 -19.14 10.40
N GLY A 21 -8.80 -18.00 9.76
CA GLY A 21 -9.83 -17.08 9.30
C GLY A 21 -10.79 -17.71 8.29
N LEU A 22 -10.27 -18.50 7.35
CA LEU A 22 -11.07 -19.24 6.37
C LEU A 22 -11.96 -20.30 7.03
N LEU A 23 -11.41 -21.06 7.98
CA LEU A 23 -12.15 -22.08 8.73
C LEU A 23 -13.24 -21.46 9.61
N VAL A 24 -12.94 -20.38 10.33
CA VAL A 24 -13.92 -19.68 11.17
C VAL A 24 -15.01 -19.03 10.31
N GLY A 25 -14.65 -18.37 9.21
CA GLY A 25 -15.60 -17.73 8.30
C GLY A 25 -16.53 -18.72 7.59
N SER A 26 -16.04 -19.93 7.30
CA SER A 26 -16.85 -20.99 6.68
C SER A 26 -17.71 -21.75 7.69
N ALA A 27 -17.22 -21.98 8.91
CA ALA A 27 -17.95 -22.72 9.95
C ALA A 27 -19.05 -21.88 10.64
N TRP A 28 -18.85 -20.56 10.78
CA TRP A 28 -19.80 -19.67 11.47
C TRP A 28 -20.15 -18.43 10.65
N PRO A 29 -21.21 -18.48 9.82
CA PRO A 29 -21.64 -17.35 9.00
C PRO A 29 -22.02 -16.09 9.80
N GLY A 30 -22.50 -16.27 11.04
CA GLY A 30 -22.88 -15.16 11.92
C GLY A 30 -21.73 -14.27 12.38
N VAL A 31 -20.49 -14.76 12.29
CA VAL A 31 -19.27 -14.05 12.68
C VAL A 31 -18.83 -13.06 11.60
N GLY A 32 -19.20 -13.30 10.33
CA GLY A 32 -18.80 -12.48 9.19
C GLY A 32 -19.14 -11.00 9.36
N ARG A 33 -20.35 -10.67 9.82
CA ARG A 33 -20.81 -9.28 9.99
C ARG A 33 -19.97 -8.50 11.01
N LEU A 34 -19.51 -9.16 12.08
CA LEU A 34 -18.65 -8.53 13.08
C LEU A 34 -17.26 -8.25 12.50
N PHE A 35 -16.66 -9.22 11.81
CA PHE A 35 -15.33 -9.07 11.21
C PHE A 35 -15.33 -8.07 10.05
N GLU A 36 -16.40 -8.01 9.27
CA GLU A 36 -16.59 -7.00 8.22
C GLU A 36 -16.66 -5.58 8.81
N ALA A 37 -17.34 -5.40 9.95
CA ALA A 37 -17.36 -4.13 10.66
C ALA A 37 -15.99 -3.77 11.28
N LEU A 38 -15.22 -4.75 11.75
CA LEU A 38 -13.86 -4.56 12.30
C LEU A 38 -12.79 -4.37 11.23
N LEU A 39 -13.06 -4.77 9.99
CA LEU A 39 -12.11 -4.67 8.88
C LEU A 39 -11.68 -3.22 8.64
N TRP A 40 -12.65 -2.31 8.53
CA TRP A 40 -12.38 -0.89 8.27
C TRP A 40 -11.54 -0.22 9.39
N PRO A 41 -11.91 -0.31 10.68
CA PRO A 41 -11.08 0.18 11.78
C PRO A 41 -9.67 -0.42 11.79
N THR A 42 -9.56 -1.72 11.56
CA THR A 42 -8.26 -2.41 11.56
C THR A 42 -7.36 -1.89 10.44
N LEU A 43 -7.91 -1.67 9.23
CA LEU A 43 -7.18 -1.06 8.12
C LEU A 43 -6.76 0.38 8.44
N ILE A 44 -7.62 1.20 9.04
CA ILE A 44 -7.28 2.57 9.45
C ILE A 44 -6.09 2.56 10.43
N VAL A 45 -6.12 1.68 11.43
CA VAL A 45 -5.02 1.54 12.41
C VAL A 45 -3.74 1.05 11.74
N LEU A 46 -3.85 0.06 10.86
CA LEU A 46 -2.71 -0.47 10.10
C LEU A 46 -2.06 0.62 9.24
N LEU A 47 -2.86 1.35 8.46
CA LEU A 47 -2.40 2.43 7.60
C LEU A 47 -1.78 3.57 8.41
N TYR A 48 -2.39 3.95 9.55
CA TYR A 48 -1.81 4.94 10.45
C TYR A 48 -0.44 4.50 10.98
N ALA A 49 -0.35 3.23 11.43
CA ALA A 49 0.89 2.65 11.92
C ALA A 49 1.96 2.55 10.83
N THR A 50 1.58 2.31 9.57
CA THR A 50 2.50 2.36 8.43
C THR A 50 2.95 3.80 8.16
N PHE A 51 2.02 4.76 8.01
CA PHE A 51 2.35 6.11 7.60
C PHE A 51 3.16 6.88 8.64
N ILE A 52 3.01 6.60 9.93
CA ILE A 52 3.84 7.23 10.97
C ILE A 52 5.32 6.77 10.91
N GLN A 53 5.61 5.63 10.30
CA GLN A 53 6.99 5.15 10.07
C GLN A 53 7.65 5.82 8.86
N VAL A 54 6.86 6.46 7.99
CA VAL A 54 7.34 7.12 6.78
C VAL A 54 7.69 8.58 7.09
N PRO A 55 8.87 9.08 6.70
CA PRO A 55 9.29 10.46 6.99
C PRO A 55 8.61 11.47 6.04
N LEU A 56 7.32 11.73 6.25
CA LEU A 56 6.50 12.56 5.37
C LEU A 56 6.94 14.02 5.34
N LEU A 57 7.60 14.55 6.37
CA LEU A 57 8.07 15.94 6.38
C LEU A 57 9.43 16.16 5.71
N HIS A 58 10.15 15.07 5.43
CA HIS A 58 11.50 15.11 4.85
C HIS A 58 11.49 14.76 3.35
N LEU A 59 10.39 15.09 2.64
CA LEU A 59 10.26 14.88 1.19
C LEU A 59 11.41 15.47 0.37
N ARG A 60 12.06 16.54 0.85
CA ARG A 60 13.20 17.15 0.16
C ARG A 60 14.40 16.21 0.05
N ASP A 61 14.60 15.34 1.03
CA ASP A 61 15.73 14.40 1.03
C ASP A 61 15.60 13.40 -0.11
N ALA A 62 14.36 13.03 -0.48
CA ALA A 62 14.04 12.17 -1.62
C ALA A 62 14.52 12.73 -2.97
N PHE A 63 14.51 14.06 -3.13
CA PHE A 63 14.94 14.72 -4.37
C PHE A 63 16.47 14.85 -4.49
N THR A 64 17.22 14.50 -3.45
CA THR A 64 18.68 14.60 -3.44
C THR A 64 19.31 13.56 -4.38
N ASP A 65 18.69 12.39 -4.52
CA ASP A 65 19.11 11.34 -5.46
C ASP A 65 18.12 11.19 -6.62
N HIS A 66 18.15 12.16 -7.54
CA HIS A 66 17.29 12.22 -8.71
C HIS A 66 17.43 11.00 -9.64
N ARG A 67 18.61 10.36 -9.70
CA ARG A 67 18.82 9.16 -10.53
C ARG A 67 18.07 7.97 -9.95
N PHE A 68 18.17 7.76 -8.63
CA PHE A 68 17.42 6.70 -7.95
C PHE A 68 15.92 6.95 -8.03
N LEU A 69 15.50 8.19 -7.76
CA LEU A 69 14.09 8.59 -7.84
C LEU A 69 13.51 8.35 -9.25
N ALA A 70 14.21 8.78 -10.30
CA ALA A 70 13.76 8.56 -11.67
C ALA A 70 13.66 7.06 -12.02
N ALA A 71 14.63 6.25 -11.60
CA ALA A 71 14.60 4.81 -11.81
C ALA A 71 13.41 4.15 -11.10
N THR A 72 13.15 4.50 -9.84
CA THR A 72 12.03 3.99 -9.06
C THR A 72 10.69 4.41 -9.67
N LEU A 73 10.52 5.69 -10.02
CA LEU A 73 9.28 6.17 -10.62
C LEU A 73 9.03 5.55 -11.99
N THR A 74 10.06 5.43 -12.83
CA THR A 74 9.94 4.79 -14.15
C THR A 74 9.61 3.30 -14.01
N GLY A 75 10.26 2.61 -13.07
CA GLY A 75 9.96 1.20 -12.77
C GLY A 75 8.50 1.01 -12.35
N ASN A 76 8.07 1.75 -11.33
CA ASN A 76 6.75 1.57 -10.70
C ASN A 76 5.59 2.13 -11.53
N PHE A 77 5.78 3.24 -12.24
CA PHE A 77 4.70 3.97 -12.91
C PHE A 77 4.79 3.96 -14.44
N LEU A 78 5.82 3.36 -15.04
CA LEU A 78 5.88 3.19 -16.50
C LEU A 78 6.07 1.73 -16.89
N ILE A 79 7.16 1.10 -16.44
CA ILE A 79 7.51 -0.28 -16.83
C ILE A 79 6.46 -1.26 -16.30
N LEU A 80 6.17 -1.17 -15.00
CA LEU A 80 5.24 -2.08 -14.35
C LEU A 80 3.81 -1.93 -14.92
N PRO A 81 3.26 -0.72 -15.14
CA PRO A 81 1.96 -0.59 -15.77
C PRO A 81 1.89 -1.15 -17.18
N VAL A 82 2.92 -0.92 -18.01
CA VAL A 82 3.00 -1.49 -19.36
C VAL A 82 3.01 -3.01 -19.32
N LEU A 83 3.80 -3.60 -18.40
CA LEU A 83 3.85 -5.05 -18.22
C LEU A 83 2.48 -5.61 -17.80
N VAL A 84 1.78 -4.94 -16.89
CA VAL A 84 0.45 -5.33 -16.43
C VAL A 84 -0.57 -5.23 -17.57
N CYS A 85 -0.53 -4.19 -18.39
CA CYS A 85 -1.40 -4.06 -19.58
C CYS A 85 -1.19 -5.20 -20.58
N ILE A 86 0.03 -5.71 -20.73
CA ILE A 86 0.32 -6.88 -21.56
C ILE A 86 -0.25 -8.14 -20.90
N LEU A 87 0.00 -8.33 -19.60
CA LEU A 87 -0.45 -9.52 -18.88
C LEU A 87 -1.98 -9.64 -18.83
N VAL A 88 -2.68 -8.51 -18.69
CA VAL A 88 -4.15 -8.44 -18.63
C VAL A 88 -4.82 -8.91 -19.93
N GLN A 89 -4.13 -8.78 -21.07
CA GLN A 89 -4.65 -9.32 -22.34
C GLN A 89 -4.76 -10.84 -22.33
N ALA A 90 -3.95 -11.53 -21.52
CA ALA A 90 -4.03 -12.97 -21.35
C ALA A 90 -5.14 -13.41 -20.37
N LEU A 91 -5.78 -12.47 -19.64
CA LEU A 91 -6.85 -12.80 -18.71
C LEU A 91 -8.20 -12.98 -19.41
N PRO A 92 -9.08 -13.85 -18.86
CA PRO A 92 -10.47 -13.96 -19.30
C PRO A 92 -11.17 -12.59 -19.36
N PRO A 93 -12.13 -12.38 -20.27
CA PRO A 93 -12.88 -11.13 -20.40
C PRO A 93 -13.97 -11.01 -19.31
N ASP A 94 -13.60 -11.23 -18.05
CA ASP A 94 -14.45 -10.98 -16.89
C ASP A 94 -14.06 -9.65 -16.23
N PRO A 95 -14.94 -8.64 -16.18
CA PRO A 95 -14.61 -7.31 -15.66
C PRO A 95 -14.22 -7.32 -14.18
N ALA A 96 -14.86 -8.16 -13.36
CA ALA A 96 -14.60 -8.22 -11.92
C ALA A 96 -13.24 -8.85 -11.62
N LEU A 97 -12.90 -9.94 -12.32
CA LEU A 97 -11.59 -10.59 -12.24
C LEU A 97 -10.49 -9.64 -12.70
N ARG A 98 -10.66 -9.00 -13.86
CA ARG A 98 -9.67 -8.05 -14.39
C ARG A 98 -9.47 -6.87 -13.45
N LEU A 99 -10.54 -6.29 -12.90
CA LEU A 99 -10.43 -5.22 -11.91
C LEU A 99 -9.64 -5.68 -10.68
N GLY A 100 -9.96 -6.85 -10.10
CA GLY A 100 -9.26 -7.37 -8.93
C GLY A 100 -7.75 -7.55 -9.19
N VAL A 101 -7.39 -8.10 -10.35
CA VAL A 101 -5.98 -8.29 -10.74
C VAL A 101 -5.28 -6.95 -10.98
N LEU A 102 -5.93 -6.01 -11.66
CA LEU A 102 -5.39 -4.67 -11.86
C LEU A 102 -5.18 -3.93 -10.53
N LEU A 103 -6.13 -4.03 -9.59
CA LEU A 103 -6.01 -3.44 -8.24
C LEU A 103 -4.83 -4.01 -7.47
N VAL A 104 -4.54 -5.31 -7.59
CA VAL A 104 -3.39 -5.94 -6.92
C VAL A 104 -2.08 -5.56 -7.61
N LEU A 105 -2.06 -5.54 -8.95
CA LEU A 105 -0.83 -5.33 -9.70
C LEU A 105 -0.42 -3.86 -9.84
N PHE A 106 -1.38 -2.91 -9.87
CA PHE A 106 -1.09 -1.48 -9.99
C PHE A 106 -0.83 -0.76 -8.67
N VAL A 107 -1.00 -1.43 -7.53
CA VAL A 107 -0.72 -0.87 -6.21
C VAL A 107 0.71 -1.27 -5.84
N PRO A 108 1.74 -0.45 -6.18
CA PRO A 108 3.09 -0.72 -5.69
C PRO A 108 3.06 -0.71 -4.16
N CYS A 109 3.73 -1.67 -3.55
CA CYS A 109 3.80 -1.73 -2.09
C CYS A 109 4.80 -0.68 -1.59
N THR A 110 4.37 0.16 -0.65
CA THR A 110 5.21 1.22 -0.07
C THR A 110 6.17 0.72 1.00
N ASP A 111 5.93 -0.48 1.55
CA ASP A 111 6.57 -0.92 2.80
C ASP A 111 7.48 -2.13 2.61
N TRP A 112 6.96 -3.19 1.95
CA TRP A 112 7.67 -4.47 1.83
C TRP A 112 8.91 -4.40 0.93
N PHE A 113 8.90 -3.54 -0.09
CA PHE A 113 10.04 -3.42 -0.99
C PHE A 113 11.32 -2.93 -0.29
N ILE A 114 11.19 -2.20 0.84
CA ILE A 114 12.32 -1.72 1.63
C ILE A 114 13.06 -2.91 2.26
N THR A 115 12.30 -3.86 2.81
CA THR A 115 12.85 -5.09 3.42
C THR A 115 13.52 -5.95 2.37
N PHE A 116 12.91 -6.11 1.18
CA PHE A 116 13.56 -6.83 0.09
C PHE A 116 14.81 -6.12 -0.45
N SER A 117 14.78 -4.79 -0.51
CA SER A 117 15.95 -3.99 -0.88
C SER A 117 17.09 -4.20 0.13
N GLN A 118 16.80 -4.25 1.43
CA GLN A 118 17.78 -4.58 2.47
C GLN A 118 18.35 -5.99 2.29
N LEU A 119 17.49 -6.99 2.12
CA LEU A 119 17.90 -8.39 1.94
C LEU A 119 18.73 -8.59 0.65
N GLY A 120 18.44 -7.83 -0.40
CA GLY A 120 19.19 -7.82 -1.65
C GLY A 120 20.50 -7.03 -1.61
N GLY A 121 20.92 -6.50 -0.45
CA GLY A 121 22.14 -5.69 -0.31
C GLY A 121 22.01 -4.26 -0.85
N GLY A 122 20.79 -3.80 -1.13
CA GLY A 122 20.49 -2.45 -1.58
C GLY A 122 20.48 -1.41 -0.45
N ASN A 123 20.38 -0.13 -0.83
CA ASN A 123 20.37 0.97 0.13
C ASN A 123 18.95 1.26 0.65
N ALA A 124 18.65 0.76 1.84
CA ALA A 124 17.36 0.95 2.49
C ALA A 124 17.04 2.40 2.82
N ALA A 125 18.05 3.22 3.14
CA ALA A 125 17.84 4.63 3.45
C ALA A 125 17.33 5.39 2.22
N ARG A 126 17.86 5.08 1.03
CA ARG A 126 17.34 5.62 -0.24
C ARG A 126 15.92 5.13 -0.52
N ALA A 127 15.63 3.86 -0.26
CA ALA A 127 14.29 3.29 -0.41
C ALA A 127 13.27 3.99 0.50
N ILE A 128 13.60 4.20 1.79
CA ILE A 128 12.76 4.92 2.75
C ILE A 128 12.55 6.37 2.32
N ALA A 129 13.60 7.03 1.82
CA ALA A 129 13.52 8.43 1.38
C ALA A 129 12.54 8.62 0.21
N VAL A 130 12.45 7.67 -0.72
CA VAL A 130 11.52 7.76 -1.87
C VAL A 130 10.10 7.27 -1.56
N THR A 131 9.87 6.59 -0.44
CA THR A 131 8.55 6.06 -0.05
C THR A 131 7.44 7.11 -0.04
N PRO A 132 7.61 8.34 0.52
CA PRO A 132 6.58 9.37 0.47
C PRO A 132 6.18 9.75 -0.97
N LEU A 133 7.16 9.84 -1.88
CA LEU A 133 6.90 10.15 -3.28
C LEU A 133 6.18 9.01 -3.99
N ASN A 134 6.58 7.76 -3.75
CA ASN A 134 5.86 6.60 -4.28
C ASN A 134 4.41 6.56 -3.80
N LEU A 135 4.16 6.83 -2.51
CA LEU A 135 2.83 6.87 -1.94
C LEU A 135 1.94 7.93 -2.61
N LEU A 136 2.46 9.16 -2.75
CA LEU A 136 1.72 10.25 -3.40
C LEU A 136 1.50 9.99 -4.90
N SER A 137 2.53 9.53 -5.60
CA SER A 137 2.44 9.15 -7.01
C SER A 137 1.43 8.03 -7.21
N GLN A 138 1.40 7.02 -6.35
CA GLN A 138 0.41 5.94 -6.42
C GLN A 138 -1.00 6.45 -6.22
N LEU A 139 -1.25 7.29 -5.22
CA LEU A 139 -2.58 7.85 -5.00
C LEU A 139 -3.08 8.66 -6.20
N LEU A 140 -2.16 9.31 -6.93
CA LEU A 140 -2.46 10.11 -8.12
C LEU A 140 -2.62 9.26 -9.40
N PHE A 141 -1.70 8.32 -9.66
CA PHE A 141 -1.65 7.55 -10.90
C PHE A 141 -2.59 6.34 -10.90
N MET A 142 -2.88 5.75 -9.75
CA MET A 142 -3.79 4.59 -9.64
C MET A 142 -5.14 4.83 -10.34
N PRO A 143 -5.90 5.91 -10.07
CA PRO A 143 -7.18 6.14 -10.75
C PRO A 143 -7.00 6.30 -12.27
N VAL A 144 -5.90 6.91 -12.71
CA VAL A 144 -5.59 7.10 -14.13
C VAL A 144 -5.30 5.77 -14.81
N PHE A 145 -4.50 4.90 -14.21
CA PHE A 145 -4.18 3.58 -14.80
C PHE A 145 -5.39 2.65 -14.85
N LEU A 146 -6.22 2.66 -13.82
CA LEU A 146 -7.48 1.90 -13.83
C LEU A 146 -8.40 2.40 -14.95
N TRP A 147 -8.52 3.72 -15.11
CA TRP A 147 -9.34 4.31 -16.17
C TRP A 147 -8.80 4.00 -17.56
N LEU A 148 -7.48 4.06 -17.77
CA LEU A 148 -6.86 3.76 -19.06
C LEU A 148 -6.99 2.27 -19.45
N THR A 149 -7.01 1.35 -18.48
CA THR A 149 -7.07 -0.09 -18.75
C THR A 149 -8.49 -0.65 -18.87
N LEU A 150 -9.43 -0.14 -18.06
CA LEU A 150 -10.81 -0.62 -18.03
C LEU A 150 -11.78 0.30 -18.79
N GLY A 151 -11.42 1.56 -19.02
CA GLY A 151 -12.25 2.52 -19.75
C GLY A 151 -13.63 2.69 -19.10
N THR A 152 -14.68 2.49 -19.88
CA THR A 152 -16.09 2.60 -19.45
C THR A 152 -16.55 1.48 -18.51
N GLU A 153 -15.85 0.33 -18.52
CA GLU A 153 -16.14 -0.79 -17.61
C GLU A 153 -15.81 -0.42 -16.16
N LEU A 154 -14.89 0.53 -15.93
CA LEU A 154 -14.53 1.00 -14.59
C LEU A 154 -15.75 1.59 -13.87
N SER A 155 -16.52 2.44 -14.54
CA SER A 155 -17.73 3.06 -13.98
C SER A 155 -18.87 2.08 -13.75
N ALA A 156 -18.86 0.94 -14.44
CA ALA A 156 -19.85 -0.12 -14.24
C ALA A 156 -19.58 -0.92 -12.96
N VAL A 157 -18.32 -0.98 -12.51
CA VAL A 157 -17.90 -1.78 -11.36
C VAL A 157 -17.57 -0.94 -10.12
N LEU A 158 -17.07 0.29 -10.31
CA LEU A 158 -16.72 1.22 -9.24
C LEU A 158 -17.47 2.55 -9.44
N GLY A 159 -18.53 2.74 -8.66
CA GLY A 159 -19.21 4.01 -8.56
C GLY A 159 -18.49 4.99 -7.63
N PHE A 160 -18.93 6.24 -7.68
CA PHE A 160 -18.42 7.30 -6.80
C PHE A 160 -18.64 6.98 -5.31
N SER A 161 -19.73 6.27 -4.99
CA SER A 161 -20.08 5.83 -3.63
C SER A 161 -19.08 4.84 -3.03
N GLU A 162 -18.43 4.02 -3.85
CA GLU A 162 -17.48 3.00 -3.40
C GLU A 162 -16.05 3.56 -3.29
N VAL A 163 -15.70 4.53 -4.15
CA VAL A 163 -14.36 5.13 -4.18
C VAL A 163 -14.14 6.11 -3.01
N TRP A 164 -15.15 6.91 -2.66
CA TRP A 164 -15.00 7.95 -1.64
C TRP A 164 -14.63 7.41 -0.24
N PRO A 165 -15.28 6.36 0.29
CA PRO A 165 -14.88 5.76 1.57
C PRO A 165 -13.44 5.21 1.55
N ALA A 166 -13.04 4.56 0.45
CA ALA A 166 -11.68 4.04 0.30
C ALA A 166 -10.65 5.17 0.31
N LEU A 167 -10.95 6.28 -0.38
CA LEU A 167 -10.09 7.47 -0.36
C LEU A 167 -9.96 8.06 1.05
N LEU A 168 -11.05 8.16 1.80
CA LEU A 168 -11.02 8.63 3.18
C LEU A 168 -10.18 7.72 4.09
N VAL A 169 -10.28 6.41 3.91
CA VAL A 169 -9.53 5.42 4.71
C VAL A 169 -8.03 5.51 4.47
N VAL A 170 -7.58 5.99 3.32
CA VAL A 170 -6.17 6.28 3.06
C VAL A 170 -5.80 7.69 3.53
N LEU A 171 -6.62 8.69 3.18
CA LEU A 171 -6.30 10.10 3.39
C LEU A 171 -6.34 10.49 4.88
N VAL A 172 -7.29 9.95 5.66
CA VAL A 172 -7.43 10.28 7.09
C VAL A 172 -6.20 9.81 7.89
N PRO A 173 -5.77 8.54 7.83
CA PRO A 173 -4.53 8.11 8.49
C PRO A 173 -3.29 8.86 7.99
N LEU A 174 -3.23 9.18 6.69
CA LEU A 174 -2.11 9.90 6.11
C LEU A 174 -1.98 11.32 6.69
N LEU A 175 -3.09 12.05 6.74
CA LEU A 175 -3.15 13.39 7.34
C LEU A 175 -2.89 13.34 8.84
N ALA A 176 -3.42 12.33 9.54
CA ALA A 176 -3.18 12.14 10.97
C ALA A 176 -1.70 11.84 11.26
N ALA A 177 -1.05 11.00 10.44
CA ALA A 177 0.37 10.70 10.55
C ALA A 177 1.22 11.96 10.29
N ALA A 178 0.94 12.70 9.21
CA ALA A 178 1.63 13.95 8.91
C ALA A 178 1.45 15.01 10.03
N GLY A 179 0.24 15.11 10.59
CA GLY A 179 -0.03 15.98 11.75
C GLY A 179 0.74 15.55 13.00
N SER A 180 0.81 14.24 13.25
CA SER A 180 1.56 13.64 14.37
C SER A 180 3.05 13.92 14.22
N GLU A 181 3.63 13.72 13.03
CA GLU A 181 5.04 14.01 12.75
C GLU A 181 5.35 15.49 12.97
N ARG A 182 4.48 16.40 12.49
CA ARG A 182 4.65 17.85 12.70
C ARG A 182 4.63 18.23 14.17
N TRP A 183 3.71 17.62 14.93
CA TRP A 183 3.57 17.88 16.36
C TRP A 183 4.79 17.40 17.15
N ILE A 184 5.34 16.24 16.81
CA ILE A 184 6.56 15.70 17.44
C ILE A 184 7.78 16.55 17.07
N ALA A 185 7.90 16.96 15.80
CA ALA A 185 8.96 17.85 15.34
C ALA A 185 8.93 19.22 16.03
N ALA A 186 7.74 19.82 16.18
CA ALA A 186 7.55 21.09 16.87
C ALA A 186 7.89 21.02 18.38
N ARG A 187 7.81 19.83 19.00
CA ARG A 187 8.17 19.61 20.41
C ARG A 187 9.67 19.38 20.64
N GLY A 188 10.51 19.55 19.62
CA GLY A 188 11.98 19.44 19.75
C GLY A 188 12.49 18.04 20.06
N ARG A 189 11.64 17.01 19.97
CA ARG A 189 11.99 15.60 20.23
C ARG A 189 12.46 14.83 18.99
N TRP A 190 12.54 15.49 17.84
CA TRP A 190 13.24 14.97 16.67
C TRP A 190 14.70 15.41 16.71
N ARG A 191 15.50 14.79 17.58
CA ARG A 191 16.96 14.93 17.58
C ARG A 191 17.64 13.60 17.90
N SER A 192 18.48 13.21 16.94
CA SER A 192 19.66 12.32 17.03
C SER A 192 19.45 10.89 17.50
N THR A 193 19.34 9.97 16.53
CA THR A 193 20.34 8.92 16.28
C THR A 193 20.16 8.38 14.88
#